data_AF-A0A396SBR4-F1
#
_entry.id   AF-A0A396SBR4-F1
#
_cell.length_a   1.000
_cell.length_b   1.000
_cell.length_c   1.000
_cell.angle_alpha   90.00
_cell.angle_beta   90.00
_cell.angle_gamma   90.00
#
_symmetry.space_group_name_H-M   'P 1'
#
loop_
_entity.id
_entity.type
_entity.pdbx_description
1 polymer ?
#
loop_
_entity_poly.entity_id
_entity_poly.type
_entity_poly.pdbx_seq_one_letter_code
_entity_poly.pdbx_strand_id
1 'polypeptide(L)' 'MRKYSQFLLIIPFIGMCLLLPWANRIEVFVFGLPFLLFWIALWMLLSSLILYIVYKLDPENEGSETE' A
#
# COMPACT_ATOMS: atom_id res chain seq x y z
N MET A 1 5.31 -17.17 -15.72
CA MET A 1 5.19 -15.75 -16.10
C MET A 1 5.25 -14.88 -14.84
N ARG A 2 6.38 -14.93 -14.13
CA ARG A 2 6.50 -14.64 -12.68
C ARG A 2 7.06 -13.24 -12.33
N LYS A 3 7.12 -12.30 -13.27
CA LYS A 3 7.83 -11.01 -13.06
C LYS A 3 6.94 -9.82 -12.70
N TYR A 4 5.61 -9.99 -12.63
CA TYR A 4 4.68 -8.88 -12.43
C TYR A 4 4.44 -8.52 -10.96
N SER A 5 4.68 -9.44 -10.02
CA SER A 5 4.45 -9.21 -8.58
C SER A 5 5.30 -8.07 -8.01
N GLN A 6 6.49 -7.84 -8.55
CA GLN A 6 7.38 -6.74 -8.13
C GLN A 6 6.82 -5.36 -8.46
N PHE A 7 5.97 -5.23 -9.50
CA PHE A 7 5.35 -3.94 -9.83
C PHE A 7 4.30 -3.53 -8.80
N LEU A 8 3.69 -4.47 -8.06
CA LEU A 8 2.72 -4.15 -7.01
C LEU A 8 3.38 -3.37 -5.85
N LEU A 9 4.68 -3.56 -5.61
CA LEU A 9 5.44 -2.86 -4.57
C LEU A 9 5.65 -1.37 -4.89
N ILE A 10 5.54 -0.98 -6.16
CA ILE A 10 5.69 0.42 -6.60
C ILE A 10 4.39 1.22 -6.35
N ILE A 11 3.25 0.54 -6.29
CA ILE A 11 1.93 1.15 -6.06
C ILE A 11 1.88 2.00 -4.78
N PRO A 12 2.30 1.51 -3.59
CA PRO A 12 2.27 2.33 -2.38
C PRO A 12 3.20 3.53 -2.44
N PHE A 13 4.31 3.44 -3.18
CA PHE A 13 5.21 4.57 -3.39
C PHE A 13 4.59 5.68 -4.25
N ILE A 14 3.96 5.31 -5.37
CA ILE A 14 3.19 6.26 -6.21
C ILE A 14 2.06 6.87 -5.39
N GLY A 15 1.35 6.03 -4.64
CA GLY A 15 0.25 6.39 -3.78
C GLY A 15 0.59 7.39 -2.68
N MET A 16 1.69 7.18 -1.97
CA MET A 16 2.16 8.13 -0.96
C MET A 16 2.78 9.37 -1.58
N CYS A 17 3.71 9.24 -2.54
CA CYS A 17 4.53 10.36 -3.01
C CYS A 17 3.84 11.24 -4.05
N LEU A 18 3.18 10.66 -5.06
CA LEU A 18 2.60 11.43 -6.16
C LEU A 18 1.23 12.02 -5.83
N LEU A 19 0.48 11.34 -4.97
CA LEU A 19 -0.84 11.81 -4.55
C LEU A 19 -0.78 12.65 -3.28
N LEU A 20 0.40 12.87 -2.68
CA LEU A 20 0.61 13.74 -1.52
C LEU A 20 0.06 15.16 -1.72
N PRO A 21 0.27 15.84 -2.87
CA PRO A 21 -0.32 17.16 -3.13
C PRO A 21 -1.84 17.12 -3.23
N TRP A 22 -2.40 16.01 -3.72
CA TRP A 22 -3.84 15.82 -3.82
C TRP A 22 -4.47 15.48 -2.46
N ALA A 23 -3.74 14.77 -1.61
CA ALA A 23 -4.13 14.41 -0.26
C ALA A 23 -3.89 15.53 0.76
N ASN A 24 -3.05 16.50 0.46
CA ASN A 24 -2.86 17.68 1.30
C ASN A 24 -3.99 18.71 1.13
N ARG A 25 -5.25 18.27 1.23
CA ARG A 25 -6.43 19.13 1.26
C ARG A 25 -6.92 19.27 2.70
N ILE A 26 -6.70 20.44 3.28
CA ILE A 26 -7.02 20.75 4.67
C ILE A 26 -8.55 20.88 4.88
N GLU A 27 -9.30 21.22 3.84
CA GLU A 27 -10.75 21.41 3.92
C GLU A 27 -11.55 20.11 3.99
N VAL A 28 -10.94 18.98 3.59
CA VAL A 28 -11.63 17.68 3.55
C VAL A 28 -11.37 16.94 4.86
N PHE A 29 -12.44 16.64 5.59
CA PHE A 29 -12.40 15.83 6.80
C PHE A 29 -13.11 14.50 6.57
N VAL A 30 -12.46 13.41 6.98
CA VAL A 30 -12.99 12.05 6.88
C VAL A 30 -13.04 11.47 8.29
N PHE A 31 -14.23 11.06 8.75
CA PHE A 31 -14.47 10.60 10.13
C PHE A 31 -13.99 11.59 11.22
N GLY A 32 -13.99 12.90 10.92
CA GLY A 32 -13.51 13.94 11.84
C GLY A 32 -11.99 14.13 11.85
N LEU A 33 -11.25 13.39 11.03
CA LEU A 33 -9.80 13.54 10.84
C LEU A 33 -9.51 14.36 9.57
N PRO A 34 -8.44 15.18 9.56
CA PRO A 34 -7.91 15.76 8.33
C PRO A 34 -7.65 14.68 7.28
N PHE A 35 -7.99 14.95 6.02
CA PHE A 35 -7.83 13.97 4.93
C PHE A 35 -6.42 13.40 4.84
N LEU A 36 -5.39 14.21 5.12
CA LEU A 36 -3.99 13.76 5.14
C LEU A 36 -3.74 12.63 6.15
N LEU A 37 -4.32 12.71 7.36
CA LEU A 37 -4.16 11.67 8.37
C LEU A 37 -4.88 10.38 7.95
N PHE A 38 -6.11 10.51 7.43
CA PHE A 38 -6.86 9.39 6.87
C PHE A 38 -6.09 8.74 5.71
N TRP A 39 -5.48 9.53 4.84
CA TRP A 39 -4.68 9.08 3.71
C TRP A 39 -3.48 8.24 4.14
N ILE A 40 -2.73 8.71 5.14
CA ILE A 40 -1.58 7.97 5.71
C ILE A 40 -2.05 6.63 6.31
N ALA A 41 -3.12 6.65 7.10
CA ALA A 41 -3.68 5.43 7.70
C ALA A 41 -4.19 4.43 6.64
N LEU A 42 -4.86 4.93 5.59
CA LEU A 42 -5.31 4.12 4.47
C LEU A 42 -4.12 3.44 3.76
N TRP A 43 -3.06 4.19 3.47
CA TRP A 43 -1.86 3.63 2.83
C TRP A 43 -1.10 2.67 3.72
N MET A 44 -1.12 2.85 5.04
CA MET A 44 -0.58 1.88 5.99
C MET A 44 -1.27 0.51 5.81
N LEU A 45 -2.61 0.49 5.80
CA LEU A 45 -3.38 -0.74 5.61
C LEU A 45 -3.21 -1.33 4.20
N LEU A 46 -3.26 -0.50 3.16
CA LEU A 46 -3.08 -0.93 1.78
C LEU A 46 -1.70 -1.54 1.55
N SER A 47 -0.64 -0.98 2.15
CA SER A 47 0.71 -1.52 2.00
C SER A 47 0.84 -2.94 2.56
N SER A 48 0.28 -3.21 3.75
CA SER A 48 0.22 -4.56 4.31
C SER A 48 -0.59 -5.52 3.43
N LEU A 49 -1.72 -5.05 2.88
CA LEU A 49 -2.55 -5.87 1.98
C LEU A 49 -1.81 -6.19 0.68
N ILE A 50 -1.11 -5.21 0.10
CA ILE A 50 -0.29 -5.39 -1.10
C ILE A 50 0.81 -6.42 -0.84
N LEU A 51 1.50 -6.33 0.30
CA LEU A 51 2.52 -7.31 0.67
C LEU A 51 1.91 -8.71 0.82
N TYR A 52 0.74 -8.83 1.48
CA TYR A 52 0.03 -10.09 1.63
C TYR A 52 -0.37 -10.70 0.27
N ILE A 53 -0.87 -9.87 -0.65
CA ILE A 53 -1.22 -10.29 -2.01
C ILE A 53 0.05 -10.76 -2.75
N VAL A 54 1.13 -9.98 -2.68
CA VAL A 54 2.42 -10.34 -3.29
C VAL A 54 2.92 -11.68 -2.74
N TYR A 55 2.86 -11.88 -1.42
CA TYR A 55 3.25 -13.12 -0.76
C TYR A 55 2.45 -14.32 -1.26
N LYS A 56 1.12 -14.18 -1.33
CA LYS A 56 0.24 -15.23 -1.84
C LYS A 56 0.45 -15.53 -3.33
N LEU A 57 0.82 -14.52 -4.11
CA LEU A 57 1.09 -14.63 -5.55
C LEU A 57 2.54 -15.03 -5.86
N ASP A 58 3.43 -15.07 -4.87
CA ASP A 58 4.80 -15.54 -5.04
C ASP A 58 4.89 -17.02 -4.62
N PRO A 59 4.66 -17.96 -5.55
CA PRO A 59 4.76 -19.40 -5.26
C PRO A 59 6.19 -19.82 -4.89
N GLU A 60 7.20 -18.95 -5.01
CA GLU A 60 8.57 -19.26 -4.59
C GLU A 60 8.79 -19.05 -3.08
N ASN A 61 7.83 -18.43 -2.37
CA ASN A 61 7.86 -18.32 -0.91
C ASN A 61 7.15 -19.50 -0.18
N GLU A 62 6.70 -20.54 -0.90
CA GLU A 62 6.12 -21.76 -0.29
C GLU A 62 7.13 -22.58 0.54
N GLY A 63 8.41 -22.18 0.62
CA GLY A 63 9.48 -22.94 1.27
C GLY A 63 10.10 -22.34 2.55
N SER A 64 9.67 -21.18 3.06
CA SER A 64 10.38 -20.47 4.15
C SER A 64 9.60 -20.30 5.46
N GLU A 65 8.52 -21.06 5.71
CA GLU A 65 7.76 -21.05 6.97
C GLU A 65 7.96 -22.34 7.79
N THR A 66 9.10 -23.02 7.66
CA THR A 66 9.43 -24.16 8.54
C THR A 66 10.89 -24.11 8.97
N GLU A 67 11.26 -23.07 9.72
CA GLU A 67 12.34 -23.14 10.72
C GLU A 67 11.88 -22.51 12.03
#